data_AF-A0A818M330-F1
#
_entry.id   AF-A0A818M330-F1
#
_cell.length_a   1.000
_cell.length_b   1.000
_cell.length_c   1.000
_cell.angle_alpha   90.00
_cell.angle_beta   90.00
_cell.angle_gamma   90.00
#
_symmetry.space_group_name_H-M   'P 1'
#
loop_
_entity.id
_entity.type
_entity.pdbx_description
1 polymer ?
#
loop_
_entity_poly.entity_id
_entity_poly.type
_entity_poly.pdbx_seq_one_letter_code
_entity_poly.pdbx_strand_id
1 'polypeptide(L)'
;GSDASIPSFTGGGLNGTYTFSSFHLHWGENYKSGSEHQVNGAKYSGELHVIHTNRATNQTAVLGMFIQSLKQTNTTHKNLRKRNTLTTGHVTSAEWIKYLSKVGQLKHVNQTIALNLTLGSLFTSDTTKYWRYSGSLTTPPCTEGIIWTIFEHPIVVSEDYFDLLRDNIYAKDYRSPQRINGRKVFRSYL
;
A
#
# COMPACT_ATOMS: atom_id res chain seq x y z
N GLY A 1 -21.54 22.76 -0.47
CA GLY A 1 -21.78 22.33 -1.86
C GLY A 1 -20.49 21.89 -2.48
N SER A 2 -20.29 20.59 -2.58
CA SER A 2 -19.51 19.88 -3.60
C SER A 2 -19.71 18.41 -3.27
N ASP A 3 -20.55 17.75 -4.06
CA ASP A 3 -20.76 16.31 -3.97
C ASP A 3 -19.47 15.67 -4.50
N ALA A 4 -18.49 15.47 -3.62
CA ALA A 4 -17.20 14.92 -3.99
C ALA A 4 -17.43 13.45 -4.36
N SER A 5 -17.49 13.18 -5.66
CA SER A 5 -17.62 11.82 -6.18
C SER A 5 -16.57 10.92 -5.52
N ILE A 6 -17.02 9.80 -4.94
CA ILE A 6 -16.13 8.79 -4.33
C ILE A 6 -15.04 8.43 -5.35
N PRO A 7 -13.75 8.44 -4.98
CA PRO A 7 -12.66 8.08 -5.89
C PRO A 7 -12.94 6.74 -6.58
N SER A 8 -12.66 6.66 -7.88
CA SER A 8 -12.94 5.45 -8.66
C SER A 8 -11.96 5.29 -9.81
N PHE A 9 -11.91 4.08 -10.38
CA PHE A 9 -11.14 3.80 -11.59
C PHE A 9 -11.94 2.93 -12.58
N THR A 10 -11.52 2.98 -13.85
CA THR A 10 -11.96 2.13 -14.96
C THR A 10 -10.75 1.69 -15.79
N GLY A 11 -10.94 0.77 -16.74
CA GLY A 11 -9.90 0.39 -17.69
C GLY A 11 -9.01 -0.77 -17.21
N GLY A 12 -7.82 -0.90 -17.81
CA GLY A 12 -6.92 -2.03 -17.57
C GLY A 12 -7.49 -3.39 -17.97
N GLY A 13 -8.52 -3.45 -18.81
CA GLY A 13 -9.23 -4.69 -19.13
C GLY A 13 -10.23 -5.13 -18.06
N LEU A 14 -10.52 -4.29 -17.07
CA LEU A 14 -11.61 -4.50 -16.12
C LEU A 14 -12.91 -3.91 -16.67
N ASN A 15 -14.00 -4.65 -16.50
CA ASN A 15 -15.32 -4.18 -16.93
C ASN A 15 -15.98 -3.32 -15.84
N GLY A 16 -16.51 -2.16 -16.24
CA GLY A 16 -17.21 -1.23 -15.39
C GLY A 16 -16.31 -0.37 -14.49
N THR A 17 -16.95 0.36 -13.58
CA THR A 17 -16.31 1.30 -12.66
C THR A 17 -16.17 0.70 -11.27
N TYR A 18 -14.97 0.83 -10.69
CA TYR A 18 -14.65 0.36 -9.36
C TYR A 18 -14.51 1.55 -8.42
N THR A 19 -15.37 1.65 -7.42
CA THR A 19 -15.36 2.74 -6.44
C THR A 19 -14.55 2.36 -5.22
N PHE A 20 -13.77 3.31 -4.70
CA PHE A 20 -12.94 3.16 -3.52
C PHE A 20 -13.78 2.76 -2.30
N SER A 21 -13.24 1.81 -1.52
CA SER A 21 -13.83 1.32 -0.28
C SER A 21 -12.93 1.61 0.92
N SER A 22 -11.66 1.20 0.83
CA SER A 22 -10.67 1.38 1.91
C SER A 22 -9.25 1.17 1.38
N PHE A 23 -8.25 1.47 2.20
CA PHE A 23 -6.89 0.99 1.99
C PHE A 23 -6.29 0.52 3.32
N HIS A 24 -5.28 -0.33 3.25
CA HIS A 24 -4.44 -0.71 4.39
C HIS A 24 -3.03 -1.03 3.91
N LEU A 25 -2.10 -1.16 4.86
CA LEU A 25 -0.71 -1.47 4.58
C LEU A 25 -0.31 -2.75 5.29
N HIS A 26 0.64 -3.45 4.68
CA HIS A 26 1.39 -4.54 5.26
C HIS A 26 2.86 -4.13 5.39
N TRP A 27 3.48 -4.52 6.49
CA TRP A 27 4.89 -4.28 6.76
C TRP A 27 5.47 -5.42 7.60
N GLY A 28 6.79 -5.53 7.65
CA GLY A 28 7.47 -6.50 8.50
C GLY A 28 8.52 -5.88 9.40
N GLU A 29 9.25 -6.74 10.09
CA GLU A 29 10.14 -6.39 11.20
C GLU A 29 11.42 -5.67 10.74
N ASN A 30 11.75 -5.75 9.44
CA ASN A 30 12.93 -5.12 8.87
C ASN A 30 12.64 -4.46 7.51
N TYR A 31 13.58 -3.65 7.05
CA TYR A 31 13.46 -2.85 5.83
C TYR A 31 13.49 -3.66 4.52
N LYS A 32 13.70 -4.97 4.58
CA LYS A 32 13.83 -5.86 3.40
C LYS A 32 12.71 -6.88 3.28
N SER A 33 11.80 -6.94 4.25
CA SER A 33 10.72 -7.92 4.26
C SER A 33 9.50 -7.35 4.96
N GLY A 34 8.43 -7.15 4.20
CA GLY A 34 7.13 -6.73 4.69
C GLY A 34 6.01 -6.78 3.66
N SER A 35 6.32 -6.88 2.36
CA SER A 35 5.32 -7.16 1.33
C SER A 35 4.74 -8.56 1.48
N GLU A 36 3.47 -8.73 1.12
CA GLU A 36 2.82 -10.04 1.03
C GLU A 36 3.23 -10.73 -0.27
N HIS A 37 3.21 -9.97 -1.37
CA HIS A 37 3.69 -10.42 -2.67
C HIS A 37 5.22 -10.46 -2.74
N GLN A 38 5.71 -11.29 -3.66
CA GLN A 38 7.12 -11.43 -4.01
C GLN A 38 7.30 -11.36 -5.52
N VAL A 39 8.40 -10.75 -5.95
CA VAL A 39 8.85 -10.76 -7.35
C VAL A 39 10.12 -11.59 -7.41
N ASN A 40 10.07 -12.71 -8.14
CA ASN A 40 11.20 -13.66 -8.25
C ASN A 40 11.77 -14.10 -6.90
N GLY A 41 10.90 -14.29 -5.90
CA GLY A 41 11.27 -14.66 -4.53
C GLY A 41 11.73 -13.50 -3.64
N ALA A 42 11.96 -12.30 -4.18
CA ALA A 42 12.32 -11.12 -3.41
C ALA A 42 11.09 -10.42 -2.81
N LYS A 43 11.22 -9.96 -1.56
CA LYS A 43 10.23 -9.12 -0.87
C LYS A 43 10.63 -7.65 -0.91
N TYR A 44 9.62 -6.79 -0.75
CA TYR A 44 9.77 -5.37 -0.50
C TYR A 44 9.54 -5.06 0.99
N SER A 45 9.87 -3.83 1.40
CA SER A 45 9.80 -3.35 2.79
C SER A 45 8.37 -3.34 3.33
N GLY A 46 7.39 -3.10 2.46
CA GLY A 46 5.96 -3.15 2.76
C GLY A 46 5.12 -3.23 1.50
N GLU A 47 3.80 -3.22 1.67
CA GLU A 47 2.84 -3.26 0.56
C GLU A 47 1.56 -2.50 0.92
N LEU A 48 1.11 -1.62 0.03
CA LEU A 48 -0.16 -0.91 0.13
C LEU A 48 -1.23 -1.67 -0.64
N HIS A 49 -2.38 -1.90 -0.01
CA HIS A 49 -3.58 -2.42 -0.65
C HIS A 49 -4.66 -1.35 -0.70
N VAL A 50 -5.16 -1.04 -1.89
CA VAL A 50 -6.29 -0.12 -2.10
C VAL A 50 -7.48 -0.88 -2.68
N ILE A 51 -8.53 -1.00 -1.88
CA ILE A 51 -9.68 -1.86 -2.13
C ILE A 51 -10.76 -1.04 -2.83
N HIS A 52 -11.29 -1.61 -3.90
CA HIS A 52 -12.39 -1.03 -4.66
C HIS A 52 -13.44 -2.09 -4.99
N THR A 53 -14.68 -1.66 -5.13
CA THR A 53 -15.82 -2.52 -5.45
C THR A 53 -16.55 -1.98 -6.68
N ASN A 54 -16.84 -2.85 -7.63
CA ASN A 54 -17.78 -2.56 -8.71
C ASN A 54 -19.20 -2.74 -8.17
N ARG A 55 -19.94 -1.63 -8.02
CA ARG A 55 -21.28 -1.63 -7.40
C ARG A 55 -22.35 -2.35 -8.22
N ALA A 56 -22.15 -2.50 -9.53
CA ALA A 56 -23.12 -3.20 -10.38
C ALA A 56 -22.99 -4.72 -10.27
N THR A 57 -21.80 -5.23 -9.98
CA THR A 57 -21.49 -6.67 -9.98
C THR A 57 -21.10 -7.22 -8.62
N ASN A 58 -20.88 -6.35 -7.62
CA ASN A 58 -20.23 -6.66 -6.34
C ASN A 58 -18.82 -7.25 -6.45
N GLN A 59 -18.20 -7.19 -7.64
CA GLN A 59 -16.83 -7.65 -7.84
C GLN A 59 -15.86 -6.75 -7.10
N THR A 60 -14.95 -7.36 -6.33
CA THR A 60 -13.89 -6.63 -5.63
C THR A 60 -12.59 -6.67 -6.43
N ALA A 61 -11.91 -5.53 -6.51
CA ALA A 61 -10.57 -5.39 -7.04
C ALA A 61 -9.65 -4.74 -6.01
N VAL A 62 -8.42 -5.25 -5.91
CA VAL A 62 -7.38 -4.71 -5.05
C VAL A 62 -6.22 -4.23 -5.90
N LEU A 63 -5.84 -2.97 -5.69
CA LEU A 63 -4.63 -2.39 -6.23
C LEU A 63 -3.53 -2.55 -5.18
N GLY A 64 -2.53 -3.39 -5.48
CA GLY A 64 -1.36 -3.63 -4.65
C GLY A 64 -0.16 -2.83 -5.15
N MET A 65 0.54 -2.16 -4.25
CA MET A 65 1.74 -1.38 -4.56
C MET A 65 2.83 -1.74 -3.57
N PHE A 66 3.98 -2.17 -4.08
CA PHE A 66 5.15 -2.40 -3.25
C PHE A 66 5.65 -1.09 -2.64
N ILE A 67 6.15 -1.15 -1.41
CA ILE A 67 6.81 -0.04 -0.74
C ILE A 67 8.26 -0.42 -0.51
N GLN A 68 9.18 0.38 -1.07
CA GLN A 68 10.61 0.26 -0.88
C GLN A 68 11.12 1.37 0.03
N SER A 69 11.80 0.99 1.11
CA SER A 69 12.51 1.94 1.97
C SER A 69 13.93 2.22 1.46
N LEU A 70 14.35 3.48 1.57
CA LEU A 70 15.75 3.88 1.40
C LEU A 70 16.31 4.43 2.71
N LYS A 71 17.55 4.02 3.02
CA LYS A 71 18.31 4.57 4.15
C LYS A 71 18.62 6.04 3.89
N GLN A 72 18.40 6.89 4.89
CA GLN A 72 18.80 8.29 4.79
C GLN A 72 20.33 8.43 4.85
N THR A 73 20.93 9.10 3.87
CA THR A 73 22.39 9.19 3.71
C THR A 73 23.03 10.41 4.40
N ASN A 74 22.27 11.42 4.82
CA ASN A 74 22.81 12.64 5.44
C ASN A 74 22.28 12.85 6.86
N THR A 75 23.08 12.50 7.86
CA THR A 75 22.79 12.69 9.29
C THR A 75 23.40 13.98 9.82
N THR A 76 22.66 15.09 9.73
CA THR A 76 22.79 16.24 10.65
C THR A 76 21.55 16.40 11.54
N HIS A 77 20.80 15.33 11.77
CA HIS A 77 19.59 15.36 12.58
C HIS A 77 19.51 14.22 13.59
N LYS A 78 20.50 14.14 14.50
CA LYS A 78 20.46 13.29 15.71
C LYS A 78 19.28 13.58 16.67
N ASN A 79 18.38 14.52 16.33
CA ASN A 79 17.27 14.97 17.17
C ASN A 79 15.89 14.83 16.50
N LEU A 80 15.71 13.92 15.53
CA LEU A 80 14.39 13.59 14.97
C LEU A 80 13.48 12.87 15.97
N ARG A 81 14.04 12.21 16.99
CA ARG A 81 13.27 11.65 18.13
C ARG A 81 12.42 12.68 18.91
N LYS A 82 12.71 13.99 18.76
CA LYS A 82 11.99 15.08 19.46
C LYS A 82 11.10 15.94 18.57
N ARG A 83 11.13 15.75 17.25
CA ARG A 83 10.31 16.52 16.31
C ARG A 83 9.61 15.52 15.42
N ASN A 84 8.27 15.49 15.44
CA ASN A 84 7.45 14.76 14.47
C ASN A 84 7.60 15.33 13.04
N THR A 85 8.83 15.52 12.55
CA THR A 85 9.17 16.12 11.27
C THR A 85 9.83 15.04 10.43
N LEU A 86 9.02 14.33 9.65
CA LEU A 86 9.49 13.40 8.62
C LEU A 86 10.27 14.20 7.58
N THR A 87 11.52 13.81 7.33
CA THR A 87 12.34 14.50 6.34
C THR A 87 11.93 14.06 4.92
N THR A 88 11.83 15.04 4.00
CA THR A 88 11.29 14.91 2.64
C THR A 88 12.18 14.16 1.65
N GLY A 89 13.32 13.62 2.08
CA GLY A 89 14.42 13.23 1.19
C GLY A 89 14.14 12.08 0.23
N HIS A 90 13.23 11.17 0.56
CA HIS A 90 12.94 9.98 -0.25
C HIS A 90 11.45 9.60 -0.21
N VAL A 91 10.54 10.56 -0.34
CA VAL A 91 9.10 10.27 -0.32
C VAL A 91 8.49 10.52 -1.70
N THR A 92 7.82 9.51 -2.23
CA THR A 92 7.17 9.54 -3.56
C THR A 92 6.17 10.70 -3.70
N SER A 93 5.55 11.15 -2.60
CA SER A 93 4.65 12.31 -2.57
C SER A 93 4.59 12.98 -1.19
N ALA A 94 4.11 14.23 -1.16
CA ALA A 94 3.86 14.95 0.10
C ALA A 94 2.73 14.32 0.93
N GLU A 95 1.81 13.60 0.29
CA GLU A 95 0.67 12.93 0.93
C GLU A 95 1.10 11.80 1.86
N TRP A 96 2.20 11.12 1.57
CA TRP A 96 2.79 10.15 2.49
C TRP A 96 3.29 10.80 3.77
N ILE A 97 3.84 12.02 3.72
CA ILE A 97 4.24 12.76 4.93
C ILE A 97 3.00 13.13 5.74
N LYS A 98 1.92 13.58 5.09
CA LYS A 98 0.63 13.86 5.76
C LYS A 98 0.08 12.60 6.44
N TYR A 99 0.03 11.48 5.73
CA TYR A 99 -0.41 10.18 6.26
C TYR A 99 0.39 9.79 7.51
N LEU A 100 1.71 9.80 7.42
CA LEU A 100 2.59 9.42 8.53
C LEU A 100 2.48 10.34 9.72
N SER A 101 2.39 11.66 9.51
CA SER A 101 2.20 12.62 10.60
C SER A 101 0.95 12.34 11.42
N LYS A 102 -0.09 11.79 10.78
CA LYS A 102 -1.34 11.36 11.42
C LYS A 102 -1.16 10.01 12.12
N VAL A 103 -0.54 9.06 11.45
CA VAL A 103 -0.28 7.73 12.01
C VAL A 103 0.62 7.80 13.25
N GLY A 104 1.62 8.67 13.29
CA GLY A 104 2.48 8.87 14.47
C GLY A 104 1.77 9.41 15.71
N GLN A 105 0.51 9.89 15.57
CA GLN A 105 -0.33 10.31 16.68
C GLN A 105 -1.12 9.15 17.30
N LEU A 106 -1.19 8.00 16.61
CA LEU A 106 -1.83 6.80 17.15
C LEU A 106 -0.97 6.23 18.28
N LYS A 107 -1.62 5.83 19.39
CA LYS A 107 -0.96 5.26 20.58
C LYS A 107 -1.50 3.89 20.97
N HIS A 108 -2.67 3.53 20.45
CA HIS A 108 -3.37 2.31 20.80
C HIS A 108 -3.96 1.65 19.55
N VAL A 109 -4.03 0.32 19.58
CA VAL A 109 -4.82 -0.45 18.63
C VAL A 109 -6.29 0.00 18.71
N ASN A 110 -6.99 0.04 17.58
CA ASN A 110 -8.38 0.51 17.43
C ASN A 110 -8.62 2.02 17.61
N GLN A 111 -7.56 2.83 17.69
CA GLN A 111 -7.72 4.29 17.65
C GLN A 111 -8.01 4.77 16.22
N THR A 112 -9.01 5.64 16.08
CA THR A 112 -9.36 6.26 14.80
C THR A 112 -8.79 7.68 14.71
N ILE A 113 -8.27 8.05 13.53
CA ILE A 113 -7.85 9.42 13.22
C ILE A 113 -8.40 9.85 11.86
N ALA A 114 -8.83 11.11 11.77
CA ALA A 114 -9.27 11.69 10.51
C ALA A 114 -8.07 11.93 9.58
N LEU A 115 -8.17 11.40 8.35
CA LEU A 115 -7.22 11.60 7.27
C LEU A 115 -7.84 12.50 6.21
N ASN A 116 -7.11 13.52 5.79
CA ASN A 116 -7.45 14.34 4.63
C ASN A 116 -6.30 14.20 3.61
N LEU A 117 -6.48 13.28 2.66
CA LEU A 117 -5.47 12.85 1.71
C LEU A 117 -6.07 12.80 0.30
N THR A 118 -5.25 13.07 -0.69
CA THR A 118 -5.57 12.77 -2.08
C THR A 118 -5.16 11.33 -2.37
N LEU A 119 -6.13 10.45 -2.59
CA LEU A 119 -5.88 9.00 -2.71
C LEU A 119 -4.88 8.66 -3.83
N GLY A 120 -5.04 9.24 -5.02
CA GLY A 120 -4.14 8.97 -6.15
C GLY A 120 -2.69 9.41 -5.89
N SER A 121 -2.47 10.39 -5.01
CA SER A 121 -1.11 10.82 -4.64
C SER A 121 -0.43 9.84 -3.69
N LEU A 122 -1.13 8.83 -3.15
CA LEU A 122 -0.50 7.73 -2.41
C LEU A 122 0.05 6.65 -3.35
N PHE A 123 -0.27 6.70 -4.64
CA PHE A 123 0.06 5.63 -5.57
C PHE A 123 1.52 5.72 -6.01
N THR A 124 2.00 4.63 -6.59
CA THR A 124 3.26 4.63 -7.34
C THR A 124 3.21 5.62 -8.51
N SER A 125 4.36 6.17 -8.88
CA SER A 125 4.49 7.15 -9.97
C SER A 125 4.23 6.54 -11.36
N ASP A 126 4.37 5.21 -11.51
CA ASP A 126 4.10 4.48 -12.74
C ASP A 126 3.11 3.33 -12.49
N THR A 127 1.90 3.50 -13.03
CA THR A 127 0.81 2.51 -12.97
C THR A 127 0.62 1.75 -14.29
N THR A 128 1.51 1.95 -15.27
CA THR A 128 1.39 1.33 -16.60
C THR A 128 1.85 -0.12 -16.62
N LYS A 129 2.79 -0.47 -15.73
CA LYS A 129 3.34 -1.83 -15.59
C LYS A 129 2.81 -2.51 -14.32
N TYR A 130 2.14 -3.63 -14.52
CA TYR A 130 1.50 -4.41 -13.48
C TYR A 130 1.28 -5.87 -13.86
N TRP A 131 1.14 -6.69 -12.83
CA TRP A 131 0.59 -8.05 -12.90
C TRP A 131 -0.88 -8.07 -12.50
N ARG A 132 -1.67 -8.93 -13.13
CA ARG A 132 -3.07 -9.15 -12.74
C ARG A 132 -3.42 -10.63 -12.64
N TYR A 133 -4.15 -10.98 -11.58
CA TYR A 133 -4.64 -12.34 -11.38
C TYR A 133 -5.87 -12.36 -10.46
N SER A 134 -6.60 -13.48 -10.48
CA SER A 134 -7.69 -13.73 -9.53
C SER A 134 -7.16 -14.47 -8.30
N GLY A 135 -7.45 -13.96 -7.10
CA GLY A 135 -6.97 -14.48 -5.83
C GLY A 135 -8.00 -14.34 -4.71
N SER A 136 -7.51 -14.20 -3.48
CA SER A 136 -8.34 -14.04 -2.29
C SER A 136 -8.00 -12.78 -1.53
N LEU A 137 -8.80 -12.45 -0.50
CA LEU A 137 -8.35 -11.61 0.58
C LEU A 137 -7.14 -12.26 1.28
N THR A 138 -6.21 -11.44 1.77
CA THR A 138 -5.01 -11.92 2.45
C THR A 138 -5.20 -12.05 3.96
N THR A 139 -6.27 -11.47 4.49
CA THR A 139 -6.76 -11.64 5.87
C THR A 139 -8.06 -12.48 5.91
N PRO A 140 -8.36 -13.15 7.04
CA PRO A 140 -9.62 -13.87 7.22
C PRO A 140 -10.84 -12.98 6.90
N PRO A 141 -11.87 -13.51 6.23
CA PRO A 141 -12.12 -14.93 5.94
C PRO A 141 -11.43 -15.47 4.67
N CYS A 142 -10.45 -14.76 4.09
CA CYS A 142 -9.71 -15.20 2.90
C CYS A 142 -10.61 -15.48 1.70
N THR A 143 -11.70 -14.71 1.53
CA THR A 143 -12.66 -14.85 0.44
C THR A 143 -11.98 -14.80 -0.92
N GLU A 144 -12.25 -15.79 -1.78
CA GLU A 144 -11.72 -15.89 -3.14
C GLU A 144 -12.52 -15.03 -4.15
N GLY A 145 -11.97 -14.88 -5.36
CA GLY A 145 -12.58 -14.09 -6.43
C GLY A 145 -12.12 -12.64 -6.47
N ILE A 146 -11.10 -12.26 -5.69
CA ILE A 146 -10.55 -10.90 -5.70
C ILE A 146 -9.70 -10.68 -6.94
N ILE A 147 -9.94 -9.60 -7.68
CA ILE A 147 -9.09 -9.23 -8.81
C ILE A 147 -7.91 -8.41 -8.29
N TRP A 148 -6.73 -9.02 -8.26
CA TRP A 148 -5.50 -8.38 -7.83
C TRP A 148 -4.79 -7.69 -8.99
N THR A 149 -4.36 -6.45 -8.77
CA THR A 149 -3.49 -5.68 -9.67
C THR A 149 -2.27 -5.24 -8.90
N ILE A 150 -1.12 -5.86 -9.14
CA ILE A 150 0.14 -5.53 -8.45
C ILE A 150 1.00 -4.69 -9.37
N PHE A 151 1.23 -3.43 -9.02
CA PHE A 151 2.07 -2.53 -9.80
C PHE A 151 3.56 -2.84 -9.59
N GLU A 152 4.33 -2.76 -10.68
CA GLU A 152 5.75 -3.10 -10.67
C GLU A 152 6.61 -2.01 -10.05
N HIS A 153 6.34 -0.75 -10.38
CA HIS A 153 7.12 0.35 -9.83
C HIS A 153 6.78 0.55 -8.36
N PRO A 154 7.75 0.49 -7.42
CA PRO A 154 7.47 0.62 -6.01
C PRO A 154 7.26 2.08 -5.62
N ILE A 155 6.51 2.29 -4.54
CA ILE A 155 6.50 3.52 -3.78
C ILE A 155 7.79 3.58 -2.97
N VAL A 156 8.53 4.67 -3.09
CA VAL A 156 9.75 4.92 -2.31
C VAL A 156 9.42 5.78 -1.08
N VAL A 157 9.89 5.32 0.08
CA VAL A 157 9.80 6.00 1.39
C VAL A 157 11.14 5.95 2.14
N SER A 158 11.32 6.78 3.17
CA SER A 158 12.46 6.66 4.10
C SER A 158 12.29 5.47 5.05
N GLU A 159 13.37 4.86 5.55
CA GLU A 159 13.32 3.82 6.59
C GLU A 159 12.56 4.27 7.86
N ASP A 160 12.65 5.56 8.23
CA ASP A 160 11.92 6.16 9.35
C ASP A 160 10.39 5.96 9.28
N TYR A 161 9.86 5.75 8.07
CA TYR A 161 8.47 5.38 7.82
C TYR A 161 8.07 4.13 8.60
N PHE A 162 8.91 3.09 8.48
CA PHE A 162 8.64 1.79 9.06
C PHE A 162 8.94 1.76 10.55
N ASP A 163 9.93 2.54 11.00
CA ASP A 163 10.21 2.68 12.43
C ASP A 163 9.00 3.27 13.16
N LEU A 164 8.35 4.30 12.59
CA LEU A 164 7.15 4.88 13.17
C LEU A 164 6.00 3.86 13.28
N LEU A 165 5.80 3.02 12.26
CA LEU A 165 4.75 1.99 12.27
C LEU A 165 5.03 0.90 13.31
N ARG A 166 6.27 0.42 13.38
CA ARG A 166 6.69 -0.63 14.31
C ARG A 166 6.62 -0.16 15.76
N ASP A 167 7.02 1.08 16.02
CA ASP A 167 7.06 1.65 17.37
C ASP A 167 5.66 1.97 17.92
N ASN A 168 4.70 2.36 17.07
CA ASN A 168 3.38 2.83 17.53
C ASN A 168 2.24 1.81 17.35
N ILE A 169 2.35 0.85 16.42
CA ILE A 169 1.22 -0.02 16.05
C ILE A 169 1.56 -1.49 16.29
N TYR A 170 2.40 -2.08 15.44
CA TYR A 170 2.70 -3.51 15.47
C TYR A 170 4.00 -3.83 14.72
N ALA A 171 4.72 -4.87 15.13
CA ALA A 171 6.02 -5.20 14.55
C ALA A 171 5.94 -5.80 13.12
N LYS A 172 4.87 -6.55 12.82
CA LYS A 172 4.70 -7.29 11.56
C LYS A 172 3.24 -7.56 11.23
N ASP A 173 2.81 -7.22 10.03
CA ASP A 173 1.47 -7.53 9.54
C ASP A 173 1.53 -7.93 8.07
N TYR A 174 1.89 -9.18 7.77
CA TYR A 174 1.89 -9.72 6.41
C TYR A 174 1.73 -11.26 6.40
N ARG A 175 1.03 -11.78 5.38
CA ARG A 175 0.90 -13.21 5.07
C ARG A 175 2.02 -13.68 4.13
N SER A 176 2.46 -14.91 4.31
CA SER A 176 3.40 -15.55 3.37
C SER A 176 2.74 -15.88 2.02
N PRO A 177 3.49 -15.87 0.90
CA PRO A 177 2.97 -16.30 -0.40
C PRO A 177 2.32 -17.68 -0.35
N GLN A 178 1.20 -17.82 -1.06
CA GLN A 178 0.47 -19.08 -1.18
C GLN A 178 0.77 -19.74 -2.53
N ARG A 179 0.52 -21.06 -2.64
CA ARG A 179 0.78 -21.81 -3.88
C ARG A 179 0.04 -21.20 -5.08
N ILE A 180 0.72 -21.05 -6.21
CA ILE A 180 0.11 -20.49 -7.44
C ILE A 180 -1.02 -21.38 -7.99
N ASN A 181 -0.91 -22.70 -7.78
CA ASN A 181 -1.84 -23.71 -8.31
C ASN A 181 -2.04 -23.53 -9.83
N GLY A 182 -3.24 -23.72 -10.35
CA GLY A 182 -3.55 -23.56 -11.77
C GLY A 182 -3.74 -22.11 -12.24
N ARG A 183 -3.46 -21.10 -11.41
CA ARG A 183 -3.74 -19.69 -11.74
C ARG A 183 -2.74 -19.17 -12.77
N LYS A 184 -3.27 -18.44 -13.75
CA LYS A 184 -2.47 -17.64 -14.70
C LYS A 184 -2.30 -16.23 -14.16
N VAL A 185 -1.09 -15.68 -14.32
CA VAL A 185 -0.78 -14.29 -13.99
C VAL A 185 -0.59 -13.53 -15.30
N PHE A 186 -1.43 -12.53 -15.53
CA PHE A 186 -1.33 -11.63 -16.68
C PHE A 186 -0.26 -10.56 -16.41
N ARG A 187 0.46 -10.15 -17.46
CA ARG A 187 1.40 -9.02 -17.47
C ARG A 187 0.91 -8.00 -18.50
N SER A 188 0.95 -6.73 -18.13
CA SER A 188 0.54 -5.60 -18.98
C SER A 188 1.57 -5.21 -20.06
N TYR A 189 2.76 -5.78 -20.00
CA TYR A 189 3.86 -5.54 -20.91
C TYR A 189 4.51 -6.86 -21.33
N LEU A 190 5.25 -6.82 -22.44
CA LEU A 190 5.99 -7.95 -23.02
C LEU A 190 7.37 -8.11 -22.36
#